data_AF-U2QCQ5-F1
#
_entry.id   AF-U2QCQ5-F1
#
_cell.length_a   1.000
_cell.length_b   1.000
_cell.length_c   1.000
_cell.angle_alpha   90.00
_cell.angle_beta   90.00
_cell.angle_gamma   90.00
#
_symmetry.space_group_name_H-M   'P 1'
#
loop_
_entity.id
_entity.type
_entity.pdbx_description
1 polymer ?
#
loop_
_entity_poly.entity_id
_entity_poly.type
_entity_poly.pdbx_seq_one_letter_code
_entity_poly.pdbx_strand_id
1 'polypeptide(L)'
;MLCSLDLMFKKKIIFLFLLLFSSIVIFGNTDNQTLEVCKYFKGGDSKKKFNPYTGKTNIPFKNGIYKCENTNVSFRVFILRYFYVDDLDISGTLTFEIKNGRMVKFEARDSKTGKLEFSAQYNQSGPVGEMYVDKSFGFGNENSLKLNYKSGKPVGEMEEYYDNGKLYRKSTLRKKNNFHPFSNPDDFKDYVEYYEIYDINTGEIVKKESLANKTGIIWRYNSKTGKLEMESHLENGKIFLQKEYGEDGKIIQEYNH
;
A
#
# COMPACT_ATOMS: atom_id res chain seq x y z
N MET A 1 -6.71 -57.00 40.19
CA MET A 1 -5.83 -55.86 39.86
C MET A 1 -5.58 -55.88 38.36
N LEU A 2 -6.55 -55.40 37.56
CA LEU A 2 -6.52 -55.43 36.10
C LEU A 2 -7.23 -54.16 35.62
N CYS A 3 -6.48 -53.07 35.45
CA CYS A 3 -6.93 -51.89 34.72
C CYS A 3 -5.75 -50.93 34.58
N SER A 4 -4.94 -51.03 33.51
CA SER A 4 -4.20 -49.87 32.98
C SER A 4 -3.38 -50.10 31.69
N LEU A 5 -3.58 -51.16 30.89
CA LEU A 5 -2.77 -51.33 29.66
C LEU A 5 -3.48 -51.00 28.34
N ASP A 6 -4.81 -50.90 28.29
CA ASP A 6 -5.53 -50.77 27.01
C ASP A 6 -5.72 -49.34 26.49
N LEU A 7 -5.44 -48.32 27.30
CA LEU A 7 -5.69 -46.92 26.90
C LEU A 7 -4.50 -46.24 26.21
N MET A 8 -3.28 -46.79 26.34
CA MET A 8 -2.08 -46.16 25.78
C MET A 8 -1.78 -46.56 24.33
N PHE A 9 -2.29 -47.69 23.85
CA PHE A 9 -2.02 -48.15 22.47
C PHE A 9 -2.94 -47.50 21.43
N LYS A 10 -4.20 -47.16 21.76
CA LYS A 10 -5.12 -46.50 20.83
C LYS A 10 -4.76 -45.03 20.54
N LYS A 11 -4.15 -44.31 21.49
CA LYS A 11 -3.75 -42.90 21.29
C LYS A 11 -2.51 -42.72 20.41
N LYS A 12 -1.59 -43.70 20.37
CA LYS A 12 -0.39 -43.62 19.50
C LYS A 12 -0.70 -43.90 18.03
N ILE A 13 -1.65 -44.77 17.73
CA ILE A 13 -2.01 -45.11 16.33
C ILE A 13 -2.76 -43.97 15.64
N ILE A 14 -3.62 -43.24 16.37
CA ILE A 14 -4.33 -42.07 15.82
C ILE A 14 -3.36 -40.91 15.54
N PHE A 15 -2.31 -40.75 16.36
CA PHE A 15 -1.29 -39.74 16.12
C PHE A 15 -0.40 -40.05 14.89
N LEU A 16 -0.17 -41.34 14.60
CA LEU A 16 0.61 -41.76 13.43
C LEU A 16 -0.19 -41.60 12.12
N PHE A 17 -1.51 -41.75 12.15
CA PHE A 17 -2.37 -41.55 10.97
C PHE A 17 -2.59 -40.07 10.64
N LEU A 18 -2.53 -39.16 11.63
CA LEU A 18 -2.60 -37.72 11.43
C LEU A 18 -1.30 -37.10 10.89
N LEU A 19 -0.15 -37.76 11.08
CA LEU A 19 1.14 -37.35 10.51
C LEU A 19 1.34 -37.77 9.05
N LEU A 20 0.50 -38.66 8.52
CA LEU A 20 0.53 -39.08 7.11
C LEU A 20 -0.36 -38.22 6.21
N PHE A 21 -1.21 -37.35 6.78
CA PHE A 21 -2.06 -36.41 6.04
C PHE A 21 -1.74 -34.93 6.32
N SER A 22 -0.74 -34.64 7.15
CA SER A 22 -0.18 -33.29 7.23
C SER A 22 0.68 -33.03 6.00
N SER A 23 0.09 -32.33 5.03
CA SER A 23 0.76 -31.55 4.00
C SER A 23 1.61 -32.35 3.00
N ILE A 24 0.93 -33.03 2.07
CA ILE A 24 1.30 -32.81 0.67
C ILE A 24 0.90 -31.35 0.36
N VAL A 25 1.75 -30.39 0.76
CA VAL A 25 1.80 -29.13 0.04
C VAL A 25 2.38 -29.51 -1.31
N ILE A 26 1.51 -29.55 -2.31
CA ILE A 26 1.91 -29.62 -3.70
C ILE A 26 2.72 -28.34 -3.98
N PHE A 27 4.02 -28.35 -3.68
CA PHE A 27 5.00 -27.46 -4.29
C PHE A 27 5.16 -27.91 -5.74
N GLY A 28 4.12 -27.63 -6.53
CA GLY A 28 4.03 -27.93 -7.94
C GLY A 28 4.16 -26.65 -8.77
N ASN A 29 5.14 -25.79 -8.47
CA ASN A 29 5.58 -24.76 -9.40
C ASN A 29 7.05 -25.03 -9.66
N THR A 30 7.33 -25.66 -10.80
CA THR A 30 8.70 -25.93 -11.23
C THR A 30 9.44 -24.60 -11.44
N ASP A 31 10.73 -24.54 -11.12
CA ASP A 31 11.59 -23.37 -11.35
C ASP A 31 11.42 -22.77 -12.76
N ASN A 32 11.13 -23.63 -13.74
CA ASN A 32 10.87 -23.23 -15.12
C ASN A 32 9.61 -22.36 -15.28
N GLN A 33 8.50 -22.67 -14.57
CA GLN A 33 7.30 -21.82 -14.62
C GLN A 33 7.52 -20.46 -13.95
N THR A 34 8.29 -20.44 -12.86
CA THR A 34 8.72 -19.19 -12.23
C THR A 34 9.56 -18.35 -13.19
N LEU A 35 10.52 -18.98 -13.87
CA LEU A 35 11.39 -18.31 -14.84
C LEU A 35 10.59 -17.67 -16.00
N GLU A 36 9.61 -18.38 -16.56
CA GLU A 36 8.76 -17.88 -17.65
C GLU A 36 7.93 -16.66 -17.24
N VAL A 37 7.28 -16.71 -16.07
CA VAL A 37 6.47 -15.61 -15.56
C VAL A 37 7.32 -14.36 -15.30
N CYS A 38 8.53 -14.55 -14.75
CA CYS A 38 9.41 -13.44 -14.43
C CYS A 38 9.95 -12.69 -15.65
N LYS A 39 9.85 -13.25 -16.86
CA LYS A 39 10.19 -12.53 -18.10
C LYS A 39 9.30 -11.32 -18.35
N TYR A 40 8.05 -11.31 -17.85
CA TYR A 40 7.14 -10.16 -18.02
C TYR A 40 7.52 -8.95 -17.15
N PHE A 41 8.44 -9.12 -16.21
CA PHE A 41 8.90 -8.10 -15.26
C PHE A 41 10.37 -7.70 -15.48
N LYS A 42 10.90 -7.97 -16.67
CA LYS A 42 12.27 -7.63 -17.07
C LYS A 42 12.26 -6.91 -18.41
N GLY A 43 13.17 -5.94 -18.57
CA GLY A 43 13.50 -5.38 -19.89
C GLY A 43 12.73 -4.11 -20.26
N GLY A 44 12.36 -3.27 -19.30
CA GLY A 44 11.71 -1.98 -19.56
C GLY A 44 10.21 -2.12 -19.79
N ASP A 45 9.69 -1.57 -20.89
CA ASP A 45 8.24 -1.47 -21.11
C ASP A 45 7.58 -2.83 -21.39
N SER A 46 6.57 -3.17 -20.60
CA SER A 46 5.77 -4.38 -20.79
C SER A 46 4.52 -4.10 -21.63
N LYS A 47 4.26 -4.98 -22.61
CA LYS A 47 2.98 -5.00 -23.35
C LYS A 47 1.83 -5.64 -22.55
N LYS A 48 2.13 -6.20 -21.37
CA LYS A 48 1.13 -6.78 -20.47
C LYS A 48 0.49 -5.67 -19.63
N LYS A 49 -0.73 -5.93 -19.17
CA LYS A 49 -1.42 -5.08 -18.21
C LYS A 49 -1.16 -5.64 -16.83
N PHE A 50 -0.65 -4.80 -15.94
CA PHE A 50 -0.43 -5.11 -14.54
C PHE A 50 -0.63 -3.84 -13.73
N ASN A 51 -1.51 -3.90 -12.73
CA ASN A 51 -1.73 -2.80 -11.80
C ASN A 51 -1.86 -3.38 -10.38
N PRO A 52 -0.82 -3.26 -9.53
CA PRO A 52 -0.82 -3.75 -8.16
C PRO A 52 -1.80 -2.97 -7.28
N TYR A 53 -2.04 -1.68 -7.51
CA TYR A 53 -3.03 -0.92 -6.75
C TYR A 53 -4.46 -1.46 -6.88
N THR A 54 -4.74 -2.26 -7.92
CA THR A 54 -6.07 -2.85 -8.16
C THR A 54 -6.08 -4.38 -8.16
N GLY A 55 -4.90 -5.02 -8.18
CA GLY A 55 -4.75 -6.46 -8.41
C GLY A 55 -5.10 -6.92 -9.83
N LYS A 56 -5.33 -5.99 -10.79
CA LYS A 56 -5.72 -6.34 -12.17
C LYS A 56 -4.50 -6.69 -13.00
N THR A 57 -4.59 -7.80 -13.73
CA THR A 57 -3.53 -8.24 -14.64
C THR A 57 -4.08 -9.09 -15.78
N ASN A 58 -3.39 -9.10 -16.93
CA ASN A 58 -3.62 -10.04 -18.03
C ASN A 58 -2.46 -11.03 -18.23
N ILE A 59 -1.55 -11.12 -17.26
CA ILE A 59 -0.46 -12.09 -17.28
C ILE A 59 -1.05 -13.48 -16.97
N PRO A 60 -0.76 -14.51 -17.79
CA PRO A 60 -1.32 -15.84 -17.61
C PRO A 60 -0.60 -16.59 -16.48
N PHE A 61 -1.05 -16.38 -15.24
CA PHE A 61 -0.53 -17.10 -14.08
C PHE A 61 -1.23 -18.45 -13.88
N LYS A 62 -0.48 -19.45 -13.41
CA LYS A 62 -1.04 -20.65 -12.77
C LYS A 62 -1.10 -20.44 -11.25
N ASN A 63 -1.82 -21.31 -10.56
CA ASN A 63 -1.85 -21.26 -9.10
C ASN A 63 -0.44 -21.51 -8.54
N GLY A 64 -0.06 -20.76 -7.51
CA GLY A 64 1.23 -20.91 -6.85
C GLY A 64 1.77 -19.61 -6.31
N ILE A 65 2.97 -19.69 -5.76
CA ILE A 65 3.75 -18.54 -5.30
C ILE A 65 4.90 -18.33 -6.28
N TYR A 66 5.09 -17.09 -6.70
CA TYR A 66 6.14 -16.69 -7.64
C TYR A 66 7.03 -15.66 -6.98
N LYS A 67 8.35 -15.80 -7.16
CA LYS A 67 9.34 -14.81 -6.72
C LYS A 67 10.20 -14.43 -7.92
N CYS A 68 10.14 -13.17 -8.31
CA CYS A 68 10.91 -12.60 -9.41
C CYS A 68 11.95 -11.64 -8.86
N GLU A 69 13.22 -11.98 -9.01
CA GLU A 69 14.34 -11.16 -8.54
C GLU A 69 14.88 -10.28 -9.66
N ASN A 70 15.42 -9.12 -9.27
CA ASN A 70 16.02 -8.14 -10.17
C ASN A 70 15.07 -7.71 -11.30
N THR A 71 13.82 -7.44 -10.94
CA THR A 71 12.84 -6.88 -11.86
C THR A 71 13.14 -5.41 -12.12
N ASN A 72 12.84 -4.98 -13.34
CA ASN A 72 12.89 -3.59 -13.76
C ASN A 72 12.00 -3.47 -15.00
N VAL A 73 10.78 -2.98 -14.79
CA VAL A 73 9.72 -2.99 -15.79
C VAL A 73 8.81 -1.79 -15.61
N SER A 74 8.31 -1.27 -16.73
CA SER A 74 7.26 -0.27 -16.75
C SER A 74 5.96 -0.84 -17.31
N PHE A 75 4.82 -0.54 -16.68
CA PHE A 75 3.50 -0.94 -17.15
C PHE A 75 2.64 0.27 -17.46
N ARG A 76 2.10 0.35 -18.69
CA ARG A 76 1.08 1.35 -19.03
C ARG A 76 -0.22 1.06 -18.30
N VAL A 77 -0.62 1.98 -17.43
CA VAL A 77 -1.82 1.88 -16.61
C VAL A 77 -2.75 3.06 -16.89
N PHE A 78 -4.01 2.77 -17.14
CA PHE A 78 -5.04 3.81 -17.24
C PHE A 78 -5.53 4.18 -15.84
N ILE A 79 -5.34 5.45 -15.46
CA ILE A 79 -5.75 6.00 -14.18
C ILE A 79 -7.14 6.61 -14.33
N LEU A 80 -8.15 5.81 -14.01
CA LEU A 80 -9.57 6.14 -14.25
C LEU A 80 -9.98 7.51 -13.66
N ARG A 81 -9.44 7.88 -12.49
CA ARG A 81 -9.80 9.13 -11.81
C ARG A 81 -9.48 10.37 -12.63
N TYR A 82 -8.33 10.38 -13.30
CA TYR A 82 -7.82 11.54 -14.01
C TYR A 82 -7.93 11.38 -15.54
N PHE A 83 -8.51 10.28 -16.00
CA PHE A 83 -8.70 9.96 -17.42
C PHE A 83 -7.42 10.03 -18.27
N TYR A 84 -6.25 9.74 -17.68
CA TYR A 84 -4.98 9.66 -18.40
C TYR A 84 -4.29 8.29 -18.23
N VAL A 85 -3.30 8.04 -19.08
CA VAL A 85 -2.43 6.86 -19.03
C VAL A 85 -1.10 7.29 -18.47
N ASP A 86 -0.59 6.52 -17.50
CA ASP A 86 0.70 6.74 -16.89
C ASP A 86 1.52 5.44 -16.89
N ASP A 87 2.82 5.60 -16.74
CA ASP A 87 3.78 4.51 -16.70
C ASP A 87 4.07 4.14 -15.24
N LEU A 88 3.71 2.90 -14.89
CA LEU A 88 3.94 2.35 -13.56
C LEU A 88 5.27 1.60 -13.53
N ASP A 89 6.29 2.25 -13.00
CA ASP A 89 7.61 1.66 -12.86
C ASP A 89 7.70 0.79 -11.61
N ILE A 90 8.14 -0.44 -11.80
CA ILE A 90 8.31 -1.42 -10.73
C ILE A 90 9.68 -2.05 -10.87
N SER A 91 10.45 -1.98 -9.77
CA SER A 91 11.77 -2.60 -9.69
C SER A 91 11.93 -3.41 -8.40
N GLY A 92 13.01 -4.19 -8.32
CA GLY A 92 13.37 -4.92 -7.10
C GLY A 92 13.04 -6.42 -7.14
N THR A 93 12.56 -6.94 -6.02
CA THR A 93 12.11 -8.33 -5.85
C THR A 93 10.60 -8.36 -5.67
N LEU A 94 9.93 -9.04 -6.61
CA LEU A 94 8.48 -9.16 -6.63
C LEU A 94 8.04 -10.54 -6.18
N THR A 95 7.11 -10.58 -5.24
CA THR A 95 6.48 -11.82 -4.77
C THR A 95 4.99 -11.78 -5.04
N PHE A 96 4.46 -12.85 -5.62
CA PHE A 96 3.05 -12.98 -5.98
C PHE A 96 2.50 -14.27 -5.40
N GLU A 97 1.26 -14.23 -4.92
CA GLU A 97 0.48 -15.43 -4.64
C GLU A 97 -0.73 -15.45 -5.56
N ILE A 98 -0.90 -16.57 -6.27
CA ILE A 98 -1.96 -16.78 -7.24
C ILE A 98 -2.83 -17.96 -6.77
N LYS A 99 -4.14 -17.72 -6.66
CA LYS A 99 -5.15 -18.75 -6.35
C LYS A 99 -6.29 -18.65 -7.34
N ASN A 100 -6.71 -19.80 -7.88
CA ASN A 100 -7.75 -19.92 -8.89
C ASN A 100 -7.54 -18.97 -10.08
N GLY A 101 -6.30 -18.89 -10.57
CA GLY A 101 -5.88 -18.02 -11.68
C GLY A 101 -5.96 -16.51 -11.38
N ARG A 102 -6.09 -16.12 -10.11
CA ARG A 102 -6.18 -14.71 -9.67
C ARG A 102 -5.09 -14.38 -8.68
N MET A 103 -4.57 -13.17 -8.77
CA MET A 103 -3.67 -12.63 -7.76
C MET A 103 -4.44 -12.43 -6.46
N VAL A 104 -3.91 -12.98 -5.37
CA VAL A 104 -4.46 -12.80 -4.02
C VAL A 104 -3.51 -12.06 -3.10
N LYS A 105 -2.21 -12.02 -3.42
CA LYS A 105 -1.20 -11.25 -2.71
C LYS A 105 -0.12 -10.76 -3.66
N PHE A 106 0.39 -9.57 -3.40
CA PHE A 106 1.55 -9.01 -4.08
C PHE A 106 2.42 -8.25 -3.08
N GLU A 107 3.73 -8.47 -3.16
CA GLU A 107 4.73 -7.68 -2.44
C GLU A 107 5.84 -7.26 -3.40
N ALA A 108 6.32 -6.03 -3.26
CA ALA A 108 7.52 -5.51 -3.90
C ALA A 108 8.52 -5.07 -2.82
N ARG A 109 9.79 -5.44 -3.01
CA ARG A 109 10.88 -5.08 -2.11
C ARG A 109 12.07 -4.58 -2.90
N ASP A 110 12.76 -3.58 -2.38
CA ASP A 110 14.02 -3.13 -2.97
C ASP A 110 15.02 -4.31 -2.99
N SER A 111 15.70 -4.52 -4.13
CA SER A 111 16.56 -5.69 -4.32
C SER A 111 17.87 -5.63 -3.53
N LYS A 112 18.29 -4.43 -3.11
CA LYS A 112 19.57 -4.23 -2.40
C LYS A 112 19.39 -4.29 -0.89
N THR A 113 18.36 -3.62 -0.39
CA THR A 113 18.09 -3.41 1.04
C THR A 113 17.05 -4.37 1.58
N GLY A 114 16.21 -4.97 0.72
CA GLY A 114 15.08 -5.80 1.14
C GLY A 114 13.91 -5.00 1.76
N LYS A 115 14.01 -3.67 1.77
CA LYS A 115 12.96 -2.76 2.27
C LYS A 115 11.65 -3.05 1.55
N LEU A 116 10.56 -3.14 2.30
CA LEU A 116 9.22 -3.26 1.72
C LEU A 116 8.86 -1.95 1.01
N GLU A 117 8.49 -2.04 -0.26
CA GLU A 117 8.08 -0.90 -1.07
C GLU A 117 6.58 -0.92 -1.37
N PHE A 118 6.00 -2.11 -1.48
CA PHE A 118 4.56 -2.27 -1.66
C PHE A 118 4.09 -3.60 -1.08
N SER A 119 2.92 -3.61 -0.46
CA SER A 119 2.19 -4.84 -0.19
C SER A 119 0.69 -4.63 -0.31
N ALA A 120 0.00 -5.63 -0.86
CA ALA A 120 -1.45 -5.68 -0.82
C ALA A 120 -1.97 -7.11 -0.95
N GLN A 121 -3.19 -7.31 -0.48
CA GLN A 121 -3.99 -8.52 -0.71
C GLN A 121 -5.22 -8.20 -1.55
N TYR A 122 -5.73 -9.20 -2.26
CA TYR A 122 -6.82 -9.02 -3.21
C TYR A 122 -7.87 -10.13 -3.11
N ASN A 123 -9.10 -9.75 -3.42
CA ASN A 123 -10.20 -10.66 -3.69
C ASN A 123 -10.87 -10.30 -5.02
N GLN A 124 -12.04 -10.88 -5.30
CA GLN A 124 -12.76 -10.67 -6.57
C GLN A 124 -13.16 -9.21 -6.82
N SER A 125 -13.29 -8.42 -5.75
CA SER A 125 -13.69 -7.01 -5.80
C SER A 125 -12.50 -6.04 -5.83
N GLY A 126 -11.25 -6.54 -5.79
CA GLY A 126 -10.04 -5.72 -5.75
C GLY A 126 -9.29 -5.84 -4.42
N PRO A 127 -8.53 -4.80 -4.01
CA PRO A 127 -7.80 -4.79 -2.75
C PRO A 127 -8.68 -5.07 -1.53
N VAL A 128 -8.11 -5.79 -0.56
CA VAL A 128 -8.76 -6.11 0.70
C VAL A 128 -7.73 -6.15 1.84
N GLY A 129 -8.13 -5.65 3.01
CA GLY A 129 -7.25 -5.52 4.16
C GLY A 129 -6.23 -4.41 3.96
N GLU A 130 -5.09 -4.56 4.61
CA GLU A 130 -4.03 -3.57 4.61
C GLU A 130 -3.30 -3.51 3.26
N MET A 131 -3.05 -2.30 2.80
CA MET A 131 -2.13 -1.96 1.72
C MET A 131 -1.08 -1.02 2.28
N TYR A 132 0.19 -1.34 2.02
CA TYR A 132 1.32 -0.46 2.26
C TYR A 132 1.91 0.00 0.92
N VAL A 133 2.25 1.28 0.83
CA VAL A 133 2.88 1.88 -0.34
C VAL A 133 4.00 2.79 0.14
N ASP A 134 5.23 2.49 -0.22
CA ASP A 134 6.35 3.39 0.03
C ASP A 134 6.29 4.58 -0.91
N LYS A 135 6.78 5.74 -0.46
CA LYS A 135 6.76 6.97 -1.26
C LYS A 135 7.47 6.85 -2.61
N SER A 136 8.43 5.94 -2.75
CA SER A 136 9.14 5.73 -4.02
C SER A 136 8.53 4.64 -4.91
N PHE A 137 7.46 3.97 -4.48
CA PHE A 137 6.89 2.86 -5.25
C PHE A 137 5.95 3.35 -6.36
N GLY A 138 6.16 2.86 -7.58
CA GLY A 138 5.23 3.07 -8.70
C GLY A 138 5.12 4.55 -9.09
N PHE A 139 3.90 5.09 -9.08
CA PHE A 139 3.62 6.51 -9.37
C PHE A 139 4.21 7.49 -8.35
N GLY A 140 4.76 6.99 -7.25
CA GLY A 140 5.24 7.80 -6.15
C GLY A 140 4.11 8.36 -5.29
N ASN A 141 4.44 8.62 -4.04
CA ASN A 141 3.62 9.39 -3.12
C ASN A 141 4.50 10.45 -2.47
N GLU A 142 3.87 11.47 -1.88
CA GLU A 142 4.61 12.42 -1.06
C GLU A 142 5.25 11.73 0.15
N ASN A 143 4.45 10.89 0.83
CA ASN A 143 4.84 10.13 2.02
C ASN A 143 4.52 8.65 1.81
N SER A 144 5.26 7.79 2.51
CA SER A 144 4.88 6.37 2.57
C SER A 144 3.56 6.27 3.32
N LEU A 145 2.70 5.35 2.91
CA LEU A 145 1.33 5.28 3.38
C LEU A 145 0.88 3.85 3.69
N LYS A 146 -0.08 3.76 4.61
CA LYS A 146 -0.78 2.54 4.98
C LYS A 146 -2.28 2.81 5.03
N LEU A 147 -3.03 1.94 4.37
CA LEU A 147 -4.47 2.07 4.18
C LEU A 147 -5.15 0.73 4.37
N ASN A 148 -6.39 0.74 4.85
CA ASN A 148 -7.24 -0.44 4.83
C ASN A 148 -8.23 -0.39 3.68
N TYR A 149 -8.47 -1.54 3.06
CA TYR A 149 -9.40 -1.71 1.96
C TYR A 149 -10.49 -2.73 2.30
N LYS A 150 -11.71 -2.45 1.84
CA LYS A 150 -12.82 -3.38 1.85
C LYS A 150 -13.49 -3.37 0.48
N SER A 151 -13.52 -4.52 -0.17
CA SER A 151 -14.12 -4.69 -1.50
C SER A 151 -13.58 -3.69 -2.54
N GLY A 152 -12.26 -3.51 -2.57
CA GLY A 152 -11.57 -2.62 -3.49
C GLY A 152 -11.68 -1.13 -3.20
N LYS A 153 -12.32 -0.73 -2.08
CA LYS A 153 -12.43 0.67 -1.66
C LYS A 153 -11.67 0.91 -0.36
N PRO A 154 -10.95 2.04 -0.23
CA PRO A 154 -10.26 2.40 1.00
C PRO A 154 -11.27 2.80 2.09
N VAL A 155 -11.01 2.36 3.32
CA VAL A 155 -11.90 2.50 4.48
C VAL A 155 -11.11 2.77 5.75
N GLY A 156 -11.74 3.47 6.70
CA GLY A 156 -11.17 3.71 8.03
C GLY A 156 -10.09 4.78 8.01
N GLU A 157 -8.97 4.48 8.66
CA GLU A 157 -7.85 5.40 8.81
C GLU A 157 -6.78 5.18 7.73
N MET A 158 -6.22 6.28 7.28
CA MET A 158 -4.99 6.34 6.50
C MET A 158 -3.85 6.78 7.42
N GLU A 159 -2.75 6.04 7.43
CA GLU A 159 -1.52 6.44 8.09
C GLU A 159 -0.49 6.85 7.04
N GLU A 160 0.19 7.97 7.27
CA GLU A 160 1.32 8.43 6.48
C GLU A 160 2.55 8.56 7.37
N TYR A 161 3.73 8.33 6.79
CA TYR A 161 4.99 8.26 7.53
C TYR A 161 6.02 9.25 6.99
N TYR A 162 6.81 9.81 7.91
CA TYR A 162 8.03 10.55 7.59
C TYR A 162 9.07 9.64 6.92
N ASP A 163 10.10 10.24 6.33
CA ASP A 163 11.21 9.53 5.67
C ASP A 163 11.96 8.59 6.63
N ASN A 164 11.97 8.92 7.92
CA ASN A 164 12.58 8.10 8.97
C ASN A 164 11.68 6.93 9.44
N GLY A 165 10.49 6.76 8.85
CA GLY A 165 9.54 5.68 9.15
C GLY A 165 8.63 5.96 10.35
N LYS A 166 8.77 7.09 11.04
CA LYS A 166 7.84 7.48 12.11
C LYS A 166 6.52 7.98 11.53
N LEU A 167 5.45 7.82 12.31
CA LEU A 167 4.13 8.30 11.95
C LEU A 167 4.16 9.82 11.75
N TYR A 168 3.69 10.27 10.58
CA TYR A 168 3.51 11.69 10.25
C TYR A 168 2.07 12.10 10.47
N ARG A 169 1.12 11.38 9.85
CA ARG A 169 -0.28 11.79 9.86
C ARG A 169 -1.20 10.59 9.98
N LYS A 170 -2.24 10.72 10.80
CA LYS A 170 -3.40 9.83 10.81
C LYS A 170 -4.62 10.57 10.32
N SER A 171 -5.24 10.08 9.26
CA SER A 171 -6.39 10.71 8.62
C SER A 171 -7.59 9.78 8.64
N THR A 172 -8.72 10.27 9.14
CA THR A 172 -10.01 9.59 9.03
C THR A 172 -10.61 9.84 7.65
N LEU A 173 -10.79 8.76 6.88
CA LEU A 173 -11.37 8.85 5.54
C LEU A 173 -12.89 9.05 5.59
N ARG A 174 -13.39 9.89 4.67
CA ARG A 174 -14.83 10.03 4.36
C ARG A 174 -15.42 8.67 3.98
N LYS A 175 -16.64 8.38 4.45
CA LYS A 175 -17.35 7.12 4.12
C LYS A 175 -17.48 6.89 2.61
N LYS A 176 -17.73 7.95 1.86
CA LYS A 176 -17.73 7.94 0.39
C LYS A 176 -16.51 8.71 -0.08
N ASN A 177 -15.43 7.98 -0.31
CA ASN A 177 -14.21 8.51 -0.88
C ASN A 177 -13.77 7.64 -2.07
N ASN A 178 -13.07 8.26 -3.02
CA ASN A 178 -12.41 7.59 -4.13
C ASN A 178 -10.90 7.81 -4.00
N PHE A 179 -10.35 7.66 -2.79
CA PHE A 179 -8.93 7.85 -2.57
C PHE A 179 -8.12 6.88 -3.44
N HIS A 180 -7.06 7.41 -4.04
CA HIS A 180 -6.06 6.62 -4.75
C HIS A 180 -4.69 6.91 -4.13
N PRO A 181 -3.84 5.89 -3.93
CA PRO A 181 -2.53 6.01 -3.26
C PRO A 181 -1.47 6.65 -4.16
N PHE A 182 -1.74 7.87 -4.60
CA PHE A 182 -0.91 8.82 -5.37
C PHE A 182 -1.70 10.13 -5.56
N SER A 183 -2.56 10.49 -4.59
CA SER A 183 -3.39 11.70 -4.67
C SER A 183 -2.57 12.93 -4.28
N ASN A 184 -2.79 14.04 -4.98
CA ASN A 184 -2.12 15.30 -4.67
C ASN A 184 -2.68 15.93 -3.37
N PRO A 185 -1.90 16.78 -2.68
CA PRO A 185 -2.35 17.49 -1.48
C PRO A 185 -3.67 18.25 -1.67
N ASP A 186 -3.91 18.80 -2.86
CA ASP A 186 -5.16 19.49 -3.18
C ASP A 186 -6.38 18.56 -3.09
N ASP A 187 -6.23 17.28 -3.44
CA ASP A 187 -7.31 16.30 -3.37
C ASP A 187 -7.61 15.88 -1.92
N PHE A 188 -6.74 16.19 -0.95
CA PHE A 188 -6.82 15.73 0.44
C PHE A 188 -8.17 16.05 1.10
N LYS A 189 -8.67 17.26 0.89
CA LYS A 189 -9.98 17.73 1.38
C LYS A 189 -11.15 16.85 0.92
N ASP A 190 -11.03 16.19 -0.24
CA ASP A 190 -12.11 15.43 -0.87
C ASP A 190 -12.29 14.03 -0.27
N TYR A 191 -11.31 13.53 0.48
CA TYR A 191 -11.36 12.20 1.07
C TYR A 191 -11.12 12.17 2.57
N VAL A 192 -10.64 13.24 3.21
CA VAL A 192 -10.42 13.30 4.67
C VAL A 192 -11.48 14.14 5.38
N GLU A 193 -11.95 13.67 6.54
CA GLU A 193 -12.87 14.41 7.44
C GLU A 193 -12.16 15.00 8.65
N TYR A 194 -11.11 14.34 9.11
CA TYR A 194 -10.35 14.71 10.28
C TYR A 194 -8.95 14.12 10.16
N TYR A 195 -7.95 14.81 10.70
CA TYR A 195 -6.62 14.24 10.80
C TYR A 195 -5.82 14.81 11.96
N GLU A 196 -4.78 14.07 12.33
CA GLU A 196 -3.80 14.43 13.34
C GLU A 196 -2.39 14.37 12.73
N ILE A 197 -1.56 15.36 13.05
CA ILE A 197 -0.14 15.37 12.69
C ILE A 197 0.70 15.13 13.93
N TYR A 198 1.73 14.31 13.77
CA TYR A 198 2.62 13.85 14.80
C TYR A 198 4.01 14.45 14.60
N ASP A 199 4.67 14.83 15.69
CA ASP A 199 6.03 15.35 15.67
C ASP A 199 7.03 14.27 15.24
N ILE A 200 7.98 14.64 14.39
CA ILE A 200 8.97 13.72 13.81
C ILE A 200 9.93 13.12 14.86
N ASN A 201 10.13 13.78 16.01
CA ASN A 201 11.09 13.34 17.01
C ASN A 201 10.41 12.59 18.16
N THR A 202 9.39 13.21 18.74
CA THR A 202 8.69 12.74 19.94
C THR A 202 7.52 11.81 19.64
N GLY A 203 6.90 11.92 18.46
CA GLY A 203 5.66 11.22 18.14
C GLY A 203 4.44 11.76 18.88
N GLU A 204 4.53 12.95 19.50
CA GLU A 204 3.40 13.63 20.10
C GLU A 204 2.54 14.32 19.02
N ILE A 205 1.25 14.52 19.31
CA ILE A 205 0.36 15.20 18.37
C ILE A 205 0.64 16.70 18.42
N VAL A 206 1.01 17.27 17.27
CA VAL A 206 1.27 18.71 17.11
C VAL A 206 0.08 19.47 16.53
N LYS A 207 -0.77 18.79 15.75
CA LYS A 207 -1.98 19.38 15.16
C LYS A 207 -3.11 18.38 15.11
N LYS A 208 -4.34 18.90 15.24
CA LYS A 208 -5.60 18.21 15.02
C LYS A 208 -6.47 19.13 14.20
N GLU A 209 -7.10 18.62 13.15
CA GLU A 209 -7.94 19.43 12.28
C GLU A 209 -9.16 18.66 11.81
N SER A 210 -10.31 19.33 11.78
CA SER A 210 -11.51 18.83 11.13
C SER A 210 -11.67 19.52 9.77
N LEU A 211 -11.90 18.73 8.73
CA LEU A 211 -12.26 19.20 7.39
C LEU A 211 -13.75 19.01 7.13
N ALA A 212 -14.60 19.18 8.14
CA ALA A 212 -16.05 19.10 8.00
C ALA A 212 -16.54 20.09 6.93
N ASN A 213 -17.45 19.66 6.06
CA ASN A 213 -17.91 20.44 4.89
C ASN A 213 -16.78 20.97 3.98
N LYS A 214 -15.61 20.33 4.02
CA LYS A 214 -14.40 20.74 3.29
C LYS A 214 -13.89 22.15 3.68
N THR A 215 -14.16 22.56 4.92
CA THR A 215 -13.66 23.80 5.53
C THR A 215 -12.67 23.43 6.63
N GLY A 216 -11.57 24.19 6.75
CA GLY A 216 -10.51 23.95 7.73
C GLY A 216 -9.15 24.35 7.18
N ILE A 217 -8.07 23.89 7.81
CA ILE A 217 -6.70 24.22 7.38
C ILE A 217 -5.93 22.94 7.08
N ILE A 218 -5.41 22.76 5.87
CA ILE A 218 -4.48 21.67 5.57
C ILE A 218 -3.07 22.11 5.94
N TRP A 219 -2.46 21.40 6.87
CA TRP A 219 -1.08 21.58 7.33
C TRP A 219 -0.18 20.55 6.66
N ARG A 220 0.95 20.99 6.10
CA ARG A 220 1.92 20.14 5.43
C ARG A 220 3.32 20.36 5.98
N TYR A 221 3.92 19.29 6.49
CA TYR A 221 5.26 19.30 7.05
C TYR A 221 6.22 18.54 6.14
N ASN A 222 7.45 19.02 6.06
CA ASN A 222 8.53 18.39 5.32
C ASN A 222 8.79 16.98 5.87
N SER A 223 8.78 15.98 4.99
CA SER A 223 8.89 14.58 5.41
C SER A 223 10.26 14.20 6.01
N LYS A 224 11.31 15.00 5.77
CA LYS A 224 12.68 14.77 6.26
C LYS A 224 13.00 15.55 7.53
N THR A 225 12.55 16.79 7.60
CA THR A 225 12.93 17.72 8.68
C THR A 225 11.84 17.87 9.74
N GLY A 226 10.58 17.54 9.42
CA GLY A 226 9.43 17.77 10.29
C GLY A 226 9.11 19.25 10.52
N LYS A 227 9.62 20.15 9.66
CA LYS A 227 9.28 21.57 9.68
C LYS A 227 8.03 21.84 8.86
N LEU A 228 7.22 22.81 9.26
CA LEU A 228 6.05 23.25 8.49
C LEU A 228 6.53 23.85 7.16
N GLU A 229 5.95 23.40 6.06
CA GLU A 229 6.23 23.92 4.70
C GLU A 229 5.07 24.72 4.15
N MET A 230 3.83 24.32 4.49
CA MET A 230 2.63 24.94 3.93
C MET A 230 1.44 24.84 4.86
N GLU A 231 0.64 25.89 4.91
CA GLU A 231 -0.73 25.89 5.42
C GLU A 231 -1.69 26.33 4.32
N SER A 232 -2.81 25.62 4.13
CA SER A 232 -3.84 25.93 3.13
C SER A 232 -5.20 26.04 3.80
N HIS A 233 -5.75 27.26 3.84
CA HIS A 233 -7.04 27.56 4.44
C HIS A 233 -8.15 27.36 3.43
N LEU A 234 -9.15 26.57 3.81
CA LEU A 234 -10.25 26.16 2.96
C LEU A 234 -11.58 26.63 3.50
N GLU A 235 -12.45 27.08 2.60
CA GLU A 235 -13.86 27.29 2.85
C GLU A 235 -14.68 26.61 1.75
N ASN A 236 -15.62 25.74 2.15
CA ASN A 236 -16.48 24.98 1.23
C ASN A 236 -15.71 24.25 0.12
N GLY A 237 -14.51 23.76 0.46
CA GLY A 237 -13.63 23.02 -0.43
C GLY A 237 -12.80 23.88 -1.38
N LYS A 238 -12.82 25.21 -1.26
CA LYS A 238 -11.94 26.10 -2.01
C LYS A 238 -10.85 26.64 -1.11
N ILE A 239 -9.61 26.61 -1.57
CA ILE A 239 -8.50 27.29 -0.90
C ILE A 239 -8.67 28.79 -1.17
N PHE A 240 -8.74 29.60 -0.12
CA PHE A 240 -8.81 31.06 -0.23
C PHE A 240 -7.51 31.74 0.24
N LEU A 241 -6.74 31.07 1.10
CA LEU A 241 -5.45 31.54 1.58
C LEU A 241 -4.48 30.36 1.67
N GLN A 242 -3.28 30.54 1.15
CA GLN A 242 -2.17 29.59 1.29
C GLN A 242 -0.90 30.33 1.69
N LYS A 243 -0.16 29.77 2.65
CA LYS A 243 1.17 30.28 3.03
C LYS A 243 2.20 29.19 2.89
N GLU A 244 3.35 29.57 2.35
CA GLU A 244 4.54 28.72 2.26
C GLU A 244 5.62 29.23 3.20
N TYR A 245 6.31 28.29 3.84
CA TYR A 245 7.30 28.56 4.89
C TYR A 245 8.69 28.14 4.45
N GLY A 246 9.67 29.01 4.71
CA GLY A 246 11.08 28.68 4.57
C GLY A 246 11.58 27.81 5.74
N GLU A 247 12.81 27.30 5.61
CA GLU A 247 13.42 26.48 6.66
C GLU A 247 13.60 27.20 8.00
N ASP A 248 13.63 28.55 8.00
CA ASP A 248 13.70 29.38 9.20
C ASP A 248 12.33 29.59 9.87
N GLY A 249 11.27 29.00 9.32
CA GLY A 249 9.90 29.09 9.81
C GLY A 249 9.19 30.40 9.46
N LYS A 250 9.79 31.27 8.64
CA LYS A 250 9.14 32.49 8.15
C LYS A 250 8.35 32.21 6.89
N ILE A 251 7.29 32.98 6.70
CA ILE A 251 6.52 32.98 5.46
C ILE A 251 7.42 33.52 4.34
N ILE A 252 7.61 32.72 3.31
CA ILE A 252 8.33 33.11 2.09
C ILE A 252 7.37 33.53 0.99
N GLN A 253 6.14 33.00 1.02
CA GLN A 253 5.11 33.31 0.04
C GLN A 253 3.72 33.19 0.66
N GLU A 254 2.82 34.09 0.24
CA GLU A 254 1.41 34.07 0.61
C GLU A 254 0.56 34.29 -0.66
N TYR A 255 -0.48 33.48 -0.80
CA TYR A 255 -1.42 33.53 -1.91
C TYR A 255 -2.83 33.75 -1.37
N ASN A 256 -3.52 34.75 -1.92
CA ASN A 256 -4.94 35.00 -1.70
C ASN A 256 -5.67 34.71 -3.01
N HIS A 257 -6.63 33.78 -3.00
CA HIS A 257 -7.31 33.25 -4.20
C HIS A 257 -8.71 33.82 -4.41
#